data_AF-A0A6B9L8Y1-F1
#
_entry.id   AF-A0A6B9L8Y1-F1
#
_cell.length_a   1.000
_cell.length_b   1.000
_cell.length_c   1.000
_cell.angle_alpha   90.00
_cell.angle_beta   90.00
_cell.angle_gamma   90.00
#
_symmetry.space_group_name_H-M   'P 1'
#
loop_
_entity.id
_entity.type
_entity.pdbx_description
1 polymer ?
#
loop_
_entity_poly.entity_id
_entity_poly.type
_entity_poly.pdbx_seq_one_letter_code
_entity_poly.pdbx_strand_id
1 'polypeptide(L)'
;LAVMYILTAGIFSVVGALVSDAVRYELSASGSRLFAVDCLTTYNVLFTIHGLAMIFMFLMPALFSGFGNYFIPLYAGSTEVALPRINSISYFLLPLGSTLLLHSIVAEFGAAIGWTMYPPLSTNAMTMNTEAVDWIVLGLLILGMSSVLGSVNFLGTVIFCGSVFTARHTVLFTWAIMFTALMLIVTIPIFTAAVLMLLEDTELNFGFYDGALGGDAVLYQHLFWFFGHPEVYILILPGFGIVSQCLSTVGSKPVFGGQSMILAMGCISILGTLVWVHHMMTTGLEADTRSYFSAVTIMIAIPTGTKIFNWIGTALGTPWHVITADQWAAISFVVLFSLGGTT
;
A
#
# COMPACT_ATOMS: atom_id res chain seq x y z
N LEU A 1 9.51 16.33 10.10
CA LEU A 1 9.36 15.24 9.09
C LEU A 1 7.96 14.67 9.06
N ALA A 2 7.40 14.13 10.16
CA ALA A 2 6.04 13.55 10.17
C ALA A 2 4.95 14.45 9.54
N VAL A 3 4.86 15.72 9.99
CA VAL A 3 3.91 16.68 9.43
C VAL A 3 4.13 16.92 7.93
N MET A 4 5.39 16.91 7.48
CA MET A 4 5.72 17.08 6.07
C MET A 4 5.26 15.87 5.24
N TYR A 5 5.41 14.64 5.75
CA TYR A 5 4.84 13.44 5.14
C TYR A 5 3.32 13.55 4.98
N ILE A 6 2.61 13.94 6.04
CA ILE A 6 1.15 14.11 6.01
C ILE A 6 0.74 15.21 5.03
N LEU A 7 1.45 16.34 4.99
CA LEU A 7 1.16 17.42 4.05
C LEU A 7 1.38 16.98 2.60
N THR A 8 2.53 16.38 2.28
CA THR A 8 2.85 15.89 0.94
C THR A 8 1.85 14.82 0.50
N ALA A 9 1.52 13.87 1.38
CA ALA A 9 0.51 12.86 1.11
C ALA A 9 -0.89 13.48 0.89
N GLY A 10 -1.24 14.52 1.66
CA GLY A 10 -2.48 15.27 1.49
C GLY A 10 -2.55 16.04 0.16
N ILE A 11 -1.43 16.56 -0.33
CA ILE A 11 -1.38 17.18 -1.67
C ILE A 11 -1.66 16.11 -2.74
N PHE A 12 -0.99 14.96 -2.66
CA PHE A 12 -1.18 13.90 -3.66
C PHE A 12 -2.53 13.17 -3.53
N SER A 13 -3.17 13.19 -2.36
CA SER A 13 -4.53 12.69 -2.22
C SER A 13 -5.53 13.56 -2.97
N VAL A 14 -5.36 14.89 -2.95
CA VAL A 14 -6.17 15.82 -3.76
C VAL A 14 -5.92 15.58 -5.25
N VAL A 15 -4.66 15.41 -5.67
CA VAL A 15 -4.35 15.07 -7.07
C VAL A 15 -5.04 13.76 -7.48
N GLY A 16 -4.88 12.69 -6.70
CA GLY A 16 -5.52 11.40 -6.97
C GLY A 16 -7.04 11.46 -6.98
N ALA A 17 -7.66 12.26 -6.10
CA ALA A 17 -9.10 12.47 -6.06
C ALA A 17 -9.62 13.21 -7.31
N LEU A 18 -8.96 14.29 -7.72
CA LEU A 18 -9.33 15.04 -8.93
C LEU A 18 -9.24 14.16 -10.19
N VAL A 19 -8.21 13.30 -10.27
CA VAL A 19 -8.09 12.32 -11.36
C VAL A 19 -9.22 11.28 -11.30
N SER A 20 -9.60 10.83 -10.10
CA SER A 20 -10.75 9.93 -9.90
C SER A 20 -12.06 10.56 -10.36
N ASP A 21 -12.29 11.83 -10.04
CA ASP A 21 -13.49 12.57 -10.42
C ASP A 21 -13.63 12.68 -11.94
N ALA A 22 -12.52 12.92 -12.65
CA ALA A 22 -12.51 12.92 -14.11
C ALA A 22 -12.89 11.55 -14.70
N VAL A 23 -12.32 10.46 -14.16
CA VAL A 23 -12.64 9.07 -14.56
C VAL A 23 -14.10 8.75 -14.28
N ARG A 24 -14.63 9.15 -13.11
CA ARG A 24 -16.03 8.92 -12.73
C ARG A 24 -17.01 9.75 -13.55
N TYR A 25 -16.64 10.98 -13.91
CA TYR A 25 -17.45 11.82 -14.77
C TYR A 25 -17.55 11.23 -16.19
N GLU A 26 -16.46 10.68 -16.74
CA GLU A 26 -16.52 9.96 -18.02
C GLU A 26 -17.51 8.78 -17.95
N LEU A 27 -17.54 8.06 -16.83
CA LEU A 27 -18.45 6.93 -16.60
C LEU A 27 -19.89 7.33 -16.20
N SER A 28 -20.24 8.61 -16.21
CA SER A 28 -21.56 9.08 -15.75
C SER A 28 -22.71 8.67 -16.68
N ALA A 29 -22.43 8.39 -17.95
CA ALA A 29 -23.41 7.88 -18.92
C ALA A 29 -22.70 7.19 -20.10
N SER A 30 -23.46 6.56 -21.00
CA SER A 30 -22.89 5.82 -22.14
C SER A 30 -22.35 6.71 -23.26
N GLY A 31 -21.21 6.32 -23.83
CA GLY A 31 -20.50 7.06 -24.88
C GLY A 31 -19.60 8.16 -24.34
N SER A 32 -18.79 8.76 -25.22
CA SER A 32 -17.81 9.79 -24.87
C SER A 32 -18.45 11.00 -24.15
N ARG A 33 -17.79 11.49 -23.09
CA ARG A 33 -18.21 12.67 -22.33
C ARG A 33 -17.10 13.73 -22.25
N LEU A 34 -16.13 13.51 -21.39
CA LEU A 34 -14.99 14.39 -21.16
C LEU A 34 -13.90 14.18 -22.21
N PHE A 35 -13.64 12.92 -22.57
CA PHE A 35 -12.62 12.56 -23.55
C PHE A 35 -13.24 12.36 -24.92
N ALA A 36 -12.77 13.12 -25.90
CA ALA A 36 -13.18 12.95 -27.29
C ALA A 36 -12.76 11.56 -27.82
N VAL A 37 -13.43 11.10 -28.88
CA VAL A 37 -13.27 9.73 -29.41
C VAL A 37 -11.82 9.44 -29.86
N ASP A 38 -11.10 10.47 -30.29
CA ASP A 38 -9.69 10.43 -30.68
C ASP A 38 -8.70 10.40 -29.50
N CYS A 39 -9.14 10.69 -28.27
CA CYS A 39 -8.30 10.67 -27.06
C CYS A 39 -8.82 9.74 -25.95
N LEU A 40 -9.55 8.67 -26.31
CA LEU A 40 -10.08 7.70 -25.34
C LEU A 40 -8.99 7.02 -24.48
N THR A 41 -7.74 6.97 -24.96
CA THR A 41 -6.60 6.47 -24.18
C THR A 41 -6.33 7.28 -22.92
N THR A 42 -6.69 8.57 -22.89
CA THR A 42 -6.56 9.44 -21.71
C THR A 42 -7.30 8.88 -20.50
N TYR A 43 -8.43 8.19 -20.69
CA TYR A 43 -9.11 7.50 -19.60
C TYR A 43 -8.19 6.50 -18.89
N ASN A 44 -7.47 5.67 -19.64
CA ASN A 44 -6.56 4.67 -19.09
C ASN A 44 -5.30 5.29 -18.48
N VAL A 45 -4.81 6.41 -19.03
CA VAL A 45 -3.71 7.18 -18.43
C VAL A 45 -4.13 7.70 -17.04
N LEU A 46 -5.28 8.35 -16.95
CA LEU A 46 -5.81 8.85 -15.68
C LEU A 46 -6.12 7.72 -14.69
N PHE A 47 -6.68 6.60 -15.17
CA PHE A 47 -6.92 5.43 -14.34
C PHE A 47 -5.62 4.86 -13.74
N THR A 48 -4.57 4.74 -14.57
CA THR A 48 -3.23 4.31 -14.13
C THR A 48 -2.69 5.23 -13.04
N ILE A 49 -2.71 6.54 -13.30
CA ILE A 49 -2.16 7.55 -12.38
C ILE A 49 -2.96 7.64 -11.09
N HIS A 50 -4.29 7.53 -11.14
CA HIS A 50 -5.12 7.49 -9.94
C HIS A 50 -4.71 6.36 -9.02
N GLY A 51 -4.58 5.13 -9.55
CA GLY A 51 -4.18 3.97 -8.77
C GLY A 51 -2.81 4.15 -8.12
N LEU A 52 -1.81 4.56 -8.92
CA LEU A 52 -0.45 4.77 -8.43
C LEU A 52 -0.37 5.91 -7.40
N ALA A 53 -1.07 7.02 -7.62
CA ALA A 53 -1.09 8.16 -6.72
C ALA A 53 -1.72 7.82 -5.37
N MET A 54 -2.88 7.14 -5.38
CA MET A 54 -3.58 6.82 -4.14
C MET A 54 -2.80 5.82 -3.28
N ILE A 55 -2.12 4.85 -3.89
CA ILE A 55 -1.33 3.83 -3.17
C ILE A 55 0.00 4.42 -2.69
N PHE A 56 0.85 4.85 -3.62
CA PHE A 56 2.27 5.14 -3.34
C PHE A 56 2.54 6.57 -2.91
N MET A 57 1.67 7.51 -3.27
CA MET A 57 1.88 8.94 -3.01
C MET A 57 0.99 9.46 -1.87
N PHE A 58 -0.13 8.79 -1.59
CA PHE A 58 -1.03 9.13 -0.49
C PHE A 58 -1.04 8.10 0.65
N LEU A 59 -1.62 6.90 0.45
CA LEU A 59 -1.93 5.99 1.56
C LEU A 59 -0.66 5.49 2.27
N MET A 60 0.31 4.96 1.52
CA MET A 60 1.57 4.48 2.12
C MET A 60 2.31 5.62 2.85
N PRO A 61 2.55 6.80 2.24
CA PRO A 61 3.20 7.91 2.94
C PRO A 61 2.44 8.46 4.14
N ALA A 62 1.11 8.54 4.09
CA ALA A 62 0.31 9.07 5.20
C ALA A 62 0.29 8.10 6.39
N LEU A 63 -0.08 6.85 6.11
CA LEU A 63 -0.35 5.84 7.13
C LEU A 63 0.92 5.27 7.75
N PHE A 64 1.90 4.91 6.92
CA PHE A 64 3.15 4.34 7.41
C PHE A 64 4.14 5.44 7.80
N SER A 65 4.55 6.30 6.87
CA SER A 65 5.62 7.26 7.12
C SER A 65 5.18 8.46 7.96
N GLY A 66 4.00 9.02 7.71
CA GLY A 66 3.47 10.19 8.43
C GLY A 66 3.17 9.88 9.88
N PHE A 67 2.20 8.98 10.11
CA PHE A 67 1.87 8.55 11.47
C PHE A 67 2.99 7.79 12.15
N GLY A 68 3.75 6.95 11.44
CA GLY A 68 4.91 6.25 12.01
C GLY A 68 5.95 7.22 12.54
N ASN A 69 6.35 8.23 11.76
CA ASN A 69 7.32 9.23 12.22
C ASN A 69 6.83 10.09 13.38
N TYR A 70 5.52 10.27 13.51
CA TYR A 70 4.96 11.02 14.63
C TYR A 70 4.91 10.15 15.89
N PHE A 71 4.33 8.97 15.79
CA PHE A 71 3.92 8.18 16.95
C PHE A 71 4.93 7.13 17.39
N ILE A 72 5.79 6.61 16.51
CA ILE A 72 6.74 5.55 16.90
C ILE A 72 7.74 6.03 17.95
N PRO A 73 8.41 7.20 17.82
CA PRO A 73 9.29 7.69 18.88
C PRO A 73 8.53 7.92 20.20
N LEU A 74 7.32 8.47 20.12
CA LEU A 74 6.48 8.72 21.30
C LEU A 74 6.11 7.44 22.03
N TYR A 75 5.64 6.42 21.32
CA TYR A 75 5.27 5.13 21.92
C TYR A 75 6.47 4.29 22.35
N ALA A 76 7.62 4.43 21.70
CA ALA A 76 8.88 3.84 22.15
C ALA A 76 9.45 4.56 23.39
N GLY A 77 9.01 5.80 23.66
CA GLY A 77 9.60 6.67 24.67
C GLY A 77 11.02 7.09 24.31
N SER A 78 11.30 7.31 23.02
CA SER A 78 12.55 7.85 22.51
C SER A 78 12.39 9.33 22.15
N THR A 79 13.48 10.10 22.23
CA THR A 79 13.50 11.51 21.84
C THR A 79 13.39 11.69 20.33
N GLU A 80 13.91 10.74 19.56
CA GLU A 80 13.87 10.70 18.10
C GLU A 80 13.92 9.26 17.59
N VAL A 81 13.78 9.08 16.27
CA VAL A 81 14.04 7.81 15.56
C VAL A 81 15.52 7.44 15.59
N ALA A 82 15.84 6.15 15.41
CA ALA A 82 17.20 5.62 15.49
C ALA A 82 18.18 6.23 14.48
N LEU A 83 17.73 6.49 13.25
CA LEU A 83 18.54 6.99 12.14
C LEU A 83 17.94 8.30 11.58
N PRO A 84 18.08 9.45 12.27
CA PRO A 84 17.39 10.70 11.89
C PRO A 84 17.74 11.21 10.49
N ARG A 85 19.00 11.04 10.04
CA ARG A 85 19.44 11.46 8.71
C ARG A 85 18.87 10.57 7.60
N ILE A 86 18.84 9.26 7.82
CA ILE A 86 18.20 8.30 6.90
C ILE A 86 16.71 8.60 6.80
N ASN A 87 16.07 8.96 7.92
CA ASN A 87 14.68 9.38 7.93
C ASN A 87 14.42 10.65 7.10
N SER A 88 15.34 11.61 7.18
CA SER A 88 15.29 12.83 6.37
C SER A 88 15.43 12.52 4.87
N ILE A 89 16.39 11.67 4.49
CA ILE A 89 16.56 11.22 3.10
C ILE A 89 15.31 10.50 2.62
N SER A 90 14.79 9.55 3.41
CA SER A 90 13.54 8.83 3.12
C SER A 90 12.41 9.81 2.81
N TYR A 91 12.29 10.91 3.56
CA TYR A 91 11.28 11.94 3.26
C TYR A 91 11.53 12.65 1.93
N PHE A 92 12.74 13.10 1.62
CA PHE A 92 13.00 13.85 0.39
C PHE A 92 12.87 13.00 -0.88
N LEU A 93 13.02 11.67 -0.78
CA LEU A 93 12.72 10.76 -1.88
C LEU A 93 11.23 10.72 -2.23
N LEU A 94 10.32 10.93 -1.26
CA LEU A 94 8.87 10.92 -1.52
C LEU A 94 8.42 11.97 -2.56
N PRO A 95 8.62 13.29 -2.36
CA PRO A 95 8.21 14.28 -3.35
C PRO A 95 9.01 14.15 -4.66
N LEU A 96 10.26 13.70 -4.60
CA LEU A 96 11.05 13.43 -5.80
C LEU A 96 10.45 12.29 -6.64
N GLY A 97 10.25 11.11 -6.07
CA GLY A 97 9.67 9.96 -6.77
C GLY A 97 8.25 10.25 -7.25
N SER A 98 7.48 10.98 -6.46
CA SER A 98 6.13 11.43 -6.82
C SER A 98 6.12 12.36 -8.03
N THR A 99 7.01 13.36 -8.07
CA THR A 99 7.09 14.30 -9.20
C THR A 99 7.59 13.63 -10.48
N LEU A 100 8.54 12.71 -10.37
CA LEU A 100 9.01 11.90 -11.50
C LEU A 100 7.88 11.00 -12.03
N LEU A 101 7.12 10.34 -11.15
CA LEU A 101 5.98 9.53 -11.56
C LEU A 101 4.93 10.37 -12.30
N LEU A 102 4.57 11.55 -11.77
CA LEU A 102 3.59 12.43 -12.41
C LEU A 102 4.09 13.04 -13.73
N HIS A 103 5.40 13.11 -13.94
CA HIS A 103 5.96 13.55 -15.22
C HIS A 103 5.52 12.64 -16.37
N SER A 104 5.21 11.36 -16.10
CA SER A 104 4.66 10.45 -17.10
C SER A 104 3.41 10.97 -17.81
N ILE A 105 2.62 11.87 -17.19
CA ILE A 105 1.40 12.43 -17.80
C ILE A 105 1.72 13.36 -18.97
N VAL A 106 2.84 14.09 -18.88
CA VAL A 106 3.28 15.06 -19.89
C VAL A 106 4.37 14.51 -20.80
N ALA A 107 4.97 13.36 -20.44
CA ALA A 107 5.82 12.60 -21.32
C ALA A 107 4.96 11.95 -22.41
N GLU A 108 5.16 12.42 -23.64
CA GLU A 108 4.41 12.00 -24.82
C GLU A 108 2.87 12.06 -24.68
N PHE A 109 2.23 10.90 -24.60
CA PHE A 109 0.77 10.73 -24.49
C PHE A 109 0.36 10.05 -23.17
N GLY A 110 1.31 9.84 -22.24
CA GLY A 110 1.09 9.11 -21.01
C GLY A 110 0.99 7.59 -21.14
N ALA A 111 1.09 6.91 -20.01
CA ALA A 111 1.09 5.44 -19.95
C ALA A 111 -0.32 4.89 -19.65
N ALA A 112 -0.95 4.28 -20.65
CA ALA A 112 -2.28 3.66 -20.56
C ALA A 112 -2.19 2.16 -20.20
N ILE A 113 -1.42 1.81 -19.17
CA ILE A 113 -1.02 0.42 -18.85
C ILE A 113 -1.68 -0.18 -17.61
N GLY A 114 -2.47 0.61 -16.87
CA GLY A 114 -3.01 0.24 -15.56
C GLY A 114 -1.95 0.28 -14.46
N TRP A 115 -2.37 0.38 -13.19
CA TRP A 115 -1.43 0.45 -12.07
C TRP A 115 -0.57 -0.81 -11.90
N THR A 116 -0.99 -1.94 -12.50
CA THR A 116 -0.25 -3.20 -12.50
C THR A 116 0.81 -3.28 -13.60
N MET A 117 0.76 -2.42 -14.62
CA MET A 117 1.79 -2.30 -15.66
C MET A 117 2.17 -3.62 -16.36
N TYR A 118 1.17 -4.45 -16.69
CA TYR A 118 1.43 -5.77 -17.25
C TYR A 118 2.06 -5.76 -18.65
N PRO A 119 3.14 -6.53 -18.88
CA PRO A 119 3.55 -6.91 -20.22
C PRO A 119 2.54 -7.91 -20.82
N PRO A 120 2.38 -7.97 -22.14
CA PRO A 120 3.12 -7.19 -23.13
C PRO A 120 2.60 -5.76 -23.32
N LEU A 121 1.51 -5.34 -22.65
CA LEU A 121 0.95 -4.00 -22.87
C LEU A 121 1.94 -2.88 -22.47
N SER A 122 2.67 -3.06 -21.37
CA SER A 122 3.68 -2.10 -20.91
C SER A 122 5.00 -2.14 -21.67
N THR A 123 5.26 -3.18 -22.46
CA THR A 123 6.46 -3.31 -23.32
C THR A 123 6.16 -3.10 -24.81
N ASN A 124 4.91 -2.83 -25.17
CA ASN A 124 4.50 -2.74 -26.57
C ASN A 124 4.83 -1.38 -27.20
N ALA A 125 6.05 -1.30 -27.73
CA ALA A 125 6.56 -0.15 -28.48
C ALA A 125 5.76 0.19 -29.75
N MET A 126 4.93 -0.73 -30.28
CA MET A 126 4.06 -0.42 -31.44
C MET A 126 2.83 0.38 -31.04
N THR A 127 2.40 0.30 -29.78
CA THR A 127 1.17 0.95 -29.29
C THR A 127 1.43 2.14 -28.40
N MET A 128 2.58 2.22 -27.73
CA MET A 128 2.96 3.33 -26.86
C MET A 128 4.48 3.54 -26.88
N ASN A 129 4.92 4.79 -26.73
CA ASN A 129 6.31 5.07 -26.38
C ASN A 129 6.56 4.72 -24.91
N THR A 130 7.72 4.12 -24.66
CA THR A 130 8.15 3.63 -23.35
C THR A 130 8.53 4.75 -22.38
N GLU A 131 8.81 5.96 -22.85
CA GLU A 131 9.26 7.08 -21.99
C GLU A 131 8.28 7.35 -20.83
N ALA A 132 6.96 7.36 -21.09
CA ALA A 132 5.97 7.56 -20.03
C ALA A 132 5.97 6.41 -19.00
N VAL A 133 6.27 5.18 -19.44
CA VAL A 133 6.42 4.01 -18.57
C VAL A 133 7.70 4.14 -17.74
N ASP A 134 8.80 4.60 -18.33
CA ASP A 134 10.08 4.79 -17.66
C ASP A 134 9.99 5.79 -16.51
N TRP A 135 9.27 6.91 -16.71
CA TRP A 135 9.01 7.87 -15.65
C TRP A 135 8.21 7.29 -14.49
N ILE A 136 7.24 6.41 -14.78
CA ILE A 136 6.49 5.68 -13.74
C ILE A 136 7.44 4.73 -12.99
N VAL A 137 8.22 3.91 -13.70
CA VAL A 137 9.15 2.95 -13.09
C VAL A 137 10.19 3.68 -12.23
N LEU A 138 10.81 4.75 -12.73
CA LEU A 138 11.78 5.55 -12.00
C LEU A 138 11.17 6.16 -10.73
N GLY A 139 9.96 6.72 -10.84
CA GLY A 139 9.22 7.23 -9.69
C GLY A 139 8.97 6.16 -8.63
N LEU A 140 8.51 4.99 -9.04
CA LEU A 140 8.23 3.85 -8.14
C LEU A 140 9.50 3.31 -7.46
N LEU A 141 10.63 3.25 -8.17
CA LEU A 141 11.92 2.85 -7.57
C LEU A 141 12.34 3.80 -6.45
N ILE A 142 12.19 5.11 -6.68
CA ILE A 142 12.51 6.13 -5.67
C ILE A 142 11.56 6.07 -4.47
N LEU A 143 10.26 5.86 -4.72
CA LEU A 143 9.26 5.67 -3.67
C LEU A 143 9.52 4.38 -2.86
N GLY A 144 9.91 3.29 -3.52
CA GLY A 144 10.32 2.04 -2.87
C GLY A 144 11.56 2.20 -1.99
N MET A 145 12.56 2.96 -2.45
CA MET A 145 13.72 3.30 -1.60
C MET A 145 13.30 4.11 -0.36
N SER A 146 12.39 5.07 -0.50
CA SER A 146 11.85 5.83 0.63
C SER A 146 11.24 4.92 1.70
N SER A 147 10.39 3.96 1.30
CA SER A 147 9.67 3.08 2.22
C SER A 147 10.58 2.05 2.91
N VAL A 148 11.60 1.52 2.21
CA VAL A 148 12.58 0.61 2.80
C VAL A 148 13.46 1.32 3.83
N LEU A 149 13.95 2.53 3.53
CA LEU A 149 14.73 3.33 4.48
C LEU A 149 13.91 3.68 5.74
N GLY A 150 12.63 4.03 5.56
CA GLY A 150 11.70 4.23 6.67
C GLY A 150 11.49 2.98 7.51
N SER A 151 11.38 1.81 6.86
CA SER A 151 11.18 0.51 7.51
C SER A 151 12.35 0.12 8.41
N VAL A 152 13.58 0.20 7.89
CA VAL A 152 14.80 -0.07 8.67
C VAL A 152 14.88 0.87 9.88
N ASN A 153 14.54 2.15 9.68
CA ASN A 153 14.59 3.13 10.74
C ASN A 153 13.53 2.89 11.83
N PHE A 154 12.28 2.58 11.47
CA PHE A 154 11.23 2.29 12.45
C PHE A 154 11.52 1.00 13.24
N LEU A 155 11.98 -0.07 12.58
CA LEU A 155 12.41 -1.29 13.28
C LEU A 155 13.57 -0.99 14.22
N GLY A 156 14.59 -0.26 13.75
CA GLY A 156 15.71 0.15 14.58
C GLY A 156 15.27 0.98 15.80
N THR A 157 14.31 1.88 15.61
CA THR A 157 13.76 2.72 16.69
C THR A 157 13.05 1.87 17.74
N VAL A 158 12.17 0.94 17.35
CA VAL A 158 11.42 0.13 18.31
C VAL A 158 12.33 -0.88 19.02
N ILE A 159 13.29 -1.48 18.31
CA ILE A 159 14.17 -2.51 18.87
C ILE A 159 15.25 -1.88 19.77
N PHE A 160 15.97 -0.89 19.26
CA PHE A 160 17.18 -0.39 19.90
C PHE A 160 17.00 0.92 20.65
N CYS A 161 15.97 1.72 20.35
CA CYS A 161 15.71 2.98 21.03
C CYS A 161 14.56 2.88 22.03
N GLY A 162 14.45 3.88 22.90
CA GLY A 162 13.32 4.05 23.80
C GLY A 162 13.62 3.71 25.26
N SER A 163 13.00 4.47 26.17
CA SER A 163 13.21 4.39 27.62
C SER A 163 12.24 3.46 28.34
N VAL A 164 11.12 3.07 27.70
CA VAL A 164 10.03 2.33 28.35
C VAL A 164 9.87 0.95 27.73
N PHE A 165 10.57 -0.05 28.28
CA PHE A 165 10.52 -1.43 27.80
C PHE A 165 9.08 -1.99 27.74
N THR A 166 8.25 -1.64 28.72
CA THR A 166 6.86 -2.13 28.82
C THR A 166 5.89 -1.49 27.81
N ALA A 167 6.11 -0.24 27.38
CA ALA A 167 5.21 0.46 26.46
C ALA A 167 5.31 -0.07 25.02
N ARG A 168 6.49 -0.57 24.62
CA ARG A 168 6.71 -1.14 23.28
C ARG A 168 5.79 -2.32 22.98
N HIS A 169 5.46 -3.10 24.01
CA HIS A 169 4.75 -4.36 23.86
C HIS A 169 3.22 -4.24 23.98
N THR A 170 2.69 -3.11 24.44
CA THR A 170 1.25 -2.94 24.70
C THR A 170 0.52 -2.11 23.65
N VAL A 171 1.23 -1.26 22.90
CA VAL A 171 0.64 -0.35 21.91
C VAL A 171 0.45 -1.07 20.56
N LEU A 172 -0.80 -1.29 20.16
CA LEU A 172 -1.14 -2.01 18.91
C LEU A 172 -0.64 -1.29 17.65
N PHE A 173 -0.60 0.04 17.64
CA PHE A 173 -0.04 0.81 16.52
C PHE A 173 1.45 0.52 16.30
N THR A 174 2.24 0.39 17.37
CA THR A 174 3.67 0.04 17.28
C THR A 174 3.86 -1.32 16.59
N TRP A 175 3.07 -2.32 16.98
CA TRP A 175 3.09 -3.64 16.33
C TRP A 175 2.67 -3.59 14.87
N ALA A 176 1.62 -2.83 14.54
CA ALA A 176 1.19 -2.63 13.16
C ALA A 176 2.33 -2.08 12.28
N ILE A 177 3.03 -1.04 12.75
CA ILE A 177 4.17 -0.46 12.01
C ILE A 177 5.34 -1.44 11.92
N MET A 178 5.66 -2.20 12.97
CA MET A 178 6.72 -3.21 12.90
C MET A 178 6.43 -4.29 11.84
N PHE A 179 5.22 -4.84 11.83
CA PHE A 179 4.83 -5.82 10.82
C PHE A 179 4.84 -5.23 9.41
N THR A 180 4.34 -4.01 9.24
CA THR A 180 4.39 -3.28 7.97
C THR A 180 5.83 -3.10 7.48
N ALA A 181 6.74 -2.70 8.37
CA ALA A 181 8.15 -2.51 8.06
C ALA A 181 8.85 -3.81 7.66
N LEU A 182 8.53 -4.92 8.34
CA LEU A 182 9.05 -6.25 7.98
C LEU A 182 8.58 -6.67 6.58
N MET A 183 7.29 -6.49 6.28
CA MET A 183 6.74 -6.82 4.97
C MET A 183 7.40 -5.97 3.88
N LEU A 184 7.52 -4.65 4.06
CA LEU A 184 8.17 -3.75 3.10
C LEU A 184 9.62 -4.16 2.79
N ILE A 185 10.41 -4.55 3.80
CA ILE A 185 11.79 -5.00 3.60
C ILE A 185 11.84 -6.28 2.75
N VAL A 186 10.85 -7.17 2.89
CA VAL A 186 10.79 -8.44 2.16
C VAL A 186 10.25 -8.25 0.73
N THR A 187 9.23 -7.42 0.56
CA THR A 187 8.42 -7.41 -0.68
C THR A 187 8.88 -6.36 -1.68
N ILE A 188 9.38 -5.20 -1.22
CA ILE A 188 9.85 -4.13 -2.12
C ILE A 188 11.01 -4.59 -3.02
N PRO A 189 12.03 -5.35 -2.55
CA PRO A 189 13.09 -5.84 -3.45
C PRO A 189 12.56 -6.67 -4.63
N ILE A 190 11.50 -7.46 -4.42
CA ILE A 190 10.90 -8.29 -5.46
C ILE A 190 10.14 -7.42 -6.48
N PHE A 191 9.42 -6.40 -6.00
CA PHE A 191 8.80 -5.41 -6.88
C PHE A 191 9.83 -4.63 -7.69
N THR A 192 10.90 -4.16 -7.04
CA THR A 192 12.03 -3.49 -7.67
C THR A 192 12.62 -4.35 -8.79
N ALA A 193 12.83 -5.65 -8.55
CA ALA A 193 13.30 -6.56 -9.59
C ALA A 193 12.30 -6.67 -10.76
N ALA A 194 10.99 -6.76 -10.48
CA ALA A 194 9.96 -6.85 -11.51
C ALA A 194 9.94 -5.62 -12.44
N VAL A 195 10.01 -4.42 -11.86
CA VAL A 195 9.97 -3.17 -12.66
C VAL A 195 11.31 -2.84 -13.31
N LEU A 196 12.45 -3.30 -12.74
CA LEU A 196 13.75 -3.19 -13.40
C LEU A 196 13.84 -4.13 -14.61
N MET A 197 13.39 -5.38 -14.49
CA MET A 197 13.32 -6.29 -15.65
C MET A 197 12.38 -5.73 -16.72
N LEU A 198 11.30 -5.04 -16.34
CA LEU A 198 10.41 -4.37 -17.29
C LEU A 198 11.15 -3.25 -18.05
N LEU A 199 11.96 -2.45 -17.35
CA LEU A 199 12.79 -1.40 -17.94
C LEU A 199 13.90 -1.99 -18.84
N GLU A 200 14.48 -3.12 -18.45
CA GLU A 200 15.48 -3.83 -19.25
C GLU A 200 14.86 -4.42 -20.54
N ASP A 201 13.59 -4.82 -20.50
CA ASP A 201 12.84 -5.24 -21.67
C ASP A 201 12.54 -4.09 -22.64
N THR A 202 12.21 -2.89 -22.13
CA THR A 202 11.92 -1.72 -22.97
C THR A 202 13.18 -1.06 -23.56
N GLU A 203 14.26 -0.97 -22.78
CA GLU A 203 15.44 -0.17 -23.15
C GLU A 203 16.65 -1.00 -23.59
N LEU A 204 16.77 -2.24 -23.11
CA LEU A 204 17.96 -3.07 -23.33
C LEU A 204 17.68 -4.39 -24.08
N ASN A 205 16.42 -4.64 -24.47
CA ASN A 205 15.99 -5.83 -25.22
C ASN A 205 16.35 -7.17 -24.53
N PHE A 206 16.25 -7.25 -23.20
CA PHE A 206 16.52 -8.50 -22.47
C PHE A 206 15.49 -9.60 -22.73
N GLY A 207 14.20 -9.24 -22.87
CA GLY A 207 13.12 -10.15 -23.25
C GLY A 207 12.63 -11.06 -22.11
N PHE A 208 12.68 -10.63 -20.85
CA PHE A 208 12.19 -11.37 -19.69
C PHE A 208 10.71 -11.72 -19.77
N TYR A 209 9.89 -10.82 -20.33
CA TYR A 209 8.44 -10.94 -20.39
C TYR A 209 7.89 -11.12 -21.81
N ASP A 210 8.77 -11.15 -22.81
CA ASP A 210 8.38 -11.35 -24.21
C ASP A 210 8.43 -12.83 -24.60
N GLY A 211 7.26 -13.42 -24.83
CA GLY A 211 7.12 -14.80 -25.29
C GLY A 211 7.80 -15.08 -26.63
N ALA A 212 7.99 -14.06 -27.49
CA ALA A 212 8.73 -14.21 -28.76
C ALA A 212 10.24 -14.41 -28.55
N LEU A 213 10.78 -13.92 -27.42
CA LEU A 213 12.17 -14.06 -27.01
C LEU A 213 12.39 -15.18 -25.98
N GLY A 214 11.33 -15.94 -25.64
CA GLY A 214 11.36 -17.02 -24.65
C GLY A 214 11.10 -16.56 -23.21
N GLY A 215 10.72 -15.31 -23.01
CA GLY A 215 10.22 -14.77 -21.74
C GLY A 215 8.78 -15.18 -21.43
N ASP A 216 8.28 -14.75 -20.27
CA ASP A 216 6.93 -15.09 -19.80
C ASP A 216 6.25 -13.90 -19.11
N ALA A 217 5.16 -13.39 -19.69
CA ALA A 217 4.37 -12.32 -19.07
C ALA A 217 3.71 -12.75 -17.75
N VAL A 218 3.48 -14.06 -17.52
CA VAL A 218 2.96 -14.59 -16.25
C VAL A 218 4.01 -14.51 -15.14
N LEU A 219 5.31 -14.55 -15.47
CA LEU A 219 6.39 -14.27 -14.52
C LEU A 219 6.23 -12.87 -13.90
N TYR A 220 5.96 -11.85 -14.72
CA TYR A 220 5.69 -10.50 -14.22
C TYR A 220 4.52 -10.51 -13.23
N GLN A 221 3.43 -11.20 -13.55
CA GLN A 221 2.26 -11.27 -12.65
C GLN A 221 2.62 -11.92 -11.31
N HIS A 222 3.42 -12.99 -11.31
CA HIS A 222 3.88 -13.60 -10.05
C HIS A 222 4.72 -12.64 -9.22
N LEU A 223 5.68 -11.94 -9.83
CA LEU A 223 6.56 -11.00 -9.12
C LEU A 223 5.78 -9.78 -8.62
N PHE A 224 4.93 -9.21 -9.48
CA PHE A 224 4.09 -8.07 -9.14
C PHE A 224 3.15 -8.43 -8.00
N TRP A 225 2.44 -9.56 -8.05
CA TRP A 225 1.48 -9.90 -6.99
C TRP A 225 2.13 -10.41 -5.72
N PHE A 226 3.31 -11.04 -5.80
CA PHE A 226 4.09 -11.37 -4.60
C PHE A 226 4.41 -10.12 -3.79
N PHE A 227 4.58 -8.96 -4.46
CA PHE A 227 4.58 -7.67 -3.80
C PHE A 227 3.17 -7.13 -3.51
N GLY A 228 2.30 -7.11 -4.52
CA GLY A 228 1.06 -6.34 -4.54
C GLY A 228 0.03 -6.83 -3.54
N HIS A 229 -0.01 -8.14 -3.24
CA HIS A 229 -0.90 -8.63 -2.20
C HIS A 229 -0.39 -8.30 -0.78
N PRO A 230 0.89 -8.53 -0.43
CA PRO A 230 1.44 -7.94 0.78
C PRO A 230 1.28 -6.42 0.88
N GLU A 231 1.36 -5.69 -0.23
CA GLU A 231 1.18 -4.23 -0.24
C GLU A 231 -0.19 -3.81 0.27
N VAL A 232 -1.27 -4.49 -0.11
CA VAL A 232 -2.61 -4.15 0.43
C VAL A 232 -2.69 -4.36 1.95
N TYR A 233 -1.90 -5.29 2.51
CA TYR A 233 -1.78 -5.42 3.97
C TYR A 233 -0.86 -4.38 4.59
N ILE A 234 0.22 -4.00 3.93
CA ILE A 234 1.09 -2.87 4.32
C ILE A 234 0.26 -1.59 4.45
N LEU A 235 -0.70 -1.36 3.55
CA LEU A 235 -1.61 -0.21 3.63
C LEU A 235 -2.59 -0.30 4.81
N ILE A 236 -3.16 -1.47 5.09
CA ILE A 236 -4.24 -1.60 6.09
C ILE A 236 -3.74 -1.80 7.52
N LEU A 237 -2.56 -2.42 7.73
CA LEU A 237 -2.03 -2.72 9.07
C LEU A 237 -1.87 -1.46 9.93
N PRO A 238 -1.25 -0.36 9.47
CA PRO A 238 -1.19 0.89 10.23
C PRO A 238 -2.59 1.44 10.52
N GLY A 239 -3.53 1.33 9.58
CA GLY A 239 -4.94 1.69 9.77
C GLY A 239 -5.58 0.92 10.92
N PHE A 240 -5.34 -0.39 11.01
CA PHE A 240 -5.77 -1.20 12.14
C PHE A 240 -5.18 -0.73 13.47
N GLY A 241 -3.93 -0.28 13.47
CA GLY A 241 -3.28 0.33 14.62
C GLY A 241 -3.98 1.63 15.07
N ILE A 242 -4.29 2.51 14.12
CA ILE A 242 -4.98 3.79 14.38
C ILE A 242 -6.38 3.54 14.95
N VAL A 243 -7.17 2.70 14.29
CA VAL A 243 -8.53 2.33 14.73
C VAL A 243 -8.52 1.76 16.14
N SER A 244 -7.52 0.91 16.44
CA SER A 244 -7.34 0.35 17.78
C SER A 244 -7.15 1.46 18.82
N GLN A 245 -6.34 2.48 18.53
CA GLN A 245 -6.13 3.58 19.46
C GLN A 245 -7.37 4.47 19.61
N CYS A 246 -8.03 4.85 18.51
CA CYS A 246 -9.24 5.67 18.56
C CYS A 246 -10.34 5.04 19.44
N LEU A 247 -10.56 3.72 19.34
CA LEU A 247 -11.55 3.02 20.16
C LEU A 247 -11.11 2.84 21.63
N SER A 248 -9.80 2.75 21.87
CA SER A 248 -9.21 2.54 23.20
C SER A 248 -9.22 3.82 24.05
N THR A 249 -8.93 4.97 23.44
CA THR A 249 -8.70 6.24 24.15
C THR A 249 -9.94 6.72 24.91
N VAL A 250 -11.13 6.49 24.37
CA VAL A 250 -12.41 6.96 24.95
C VAL A 250 -12.66 6.38 26.33
N GLY A 251 -12.39 5.09 26.48
CA GLY A 251 -12.60 4.37 27.73
C GLY A 251 -11.40 4.41 28.66
N SER A 252 -10.31 5.10 28.28
CA SER A 252 -9.02 5.08 28.98
C SER A 252 -8.59 3.65 29.38
N LYS A 253 -8.85 2.69 28.50
CA LYS A 253 -8.69 1.26 28.75
C LYS A 253 -7.96 0.60 27.60
N PRO A 254 -7.30 -0.55 27.80
CA PRO A 254 -6.71 -1.29 26.70
C PRO A 254 -7.79 -1.85 25.76
N VAL A 255 -7.41 -2.06 24.50
CA VAL A 255 -8.21 -2.81 23.53
C VAL A 255 -8.42 -4.23 24.04
N PHE A 256 -9.66 -4.70 23.97
CA PHE A 256 -10.03 -6.07 24.34
C PHE A 256 -9.21 -7.08 23.54
N GLY A 257 -8.64 -8.07 24.22
CA GLY A 257 -7.83 -9.09 23.56
C GLY A 257 -6.53 -8.57 22.92
N GLY A 258 -5.89 -7.53 23.48
CA GLY A 258 -4.68 -6.92 22.91
C GLY A 258 -3.60 -7.90 22.42
N GLN A 259 -3.30 -8.98 23.16
CA GLN A 259 -2.35 -10.00 22.68
C GLN A 259 -2.84 -10.75 21.44
N SER A 260 -4.13 -11.11 21.39
CA SER A 260 -4.74 -11.73 20.21
C SER A 260 -4.77 -10.79 19.01
N MET A 261 -4.88 -9.47 19.23
CA MET A 261 -4.77 -8.46 18.17
C MET A 261 -3.37 -8.43 17.55
N ILE A 262 -2.33 -8.53 18.38
CA ILE A 262 -0.94 -8.59 17.93
C ILE A 262 -0.70 -9.88 17.13
N LEU A 263 -1.13 -11.03 17.67
CA LEU A 263 -1.04 -12.31 16.99
C LEU A 263 -1.76 -12.29 15.64
N ALA A 264 -2.98 -11.73 15.60
CA ALA A 264 -3.74 -11.59 14.37
C ALA A 264 -3.01 -10.75 13.32
N MET A 265 -2.37 -9.64 13.70
CA MET A 265 -1.54 -8.85 12.77
C MET A 265 -0.34 -9.64 12.26
N GLY A 266 0.34 -10.40 13.12
CA GLY A 266 1.41 -11.29 12.71
C GLY A 266 0.94 -12.36 11.72
N CYS A 267 -0.19 -13.01 11.99
CA CYS A 267 -0.80 -13.98 11.09
C CYS A 267 -1.16 -13.37 9.73
N ILE A 268 -1.78 -12.19 9.72
CA ILE A 268 -2.11 -11.46 8.47
C ILE A 268 -0.83 -11.16 7.69
N SER A 269 0.24 -10.75 8.36
CA SER A 269 1.51 -10.39 7.71
C SER A 269 2.18 -11.60 7.04
N ILE A 270 2.18 -12.75 7.71
CA ILE A 270 2.75 -14.00 7.17
C ILE A 270 1.85 -14.59 6.08
N LEU A 271 0.55 -14.71 6.34
CA LEU A 271 -0.38 -15.26 5.35
C LEU A 271 -0.48 -14.36 4.12
N GLY A 272 -0.35 -13.04 4.28
CA GLY A 272 -0.34 -12.10 3.17
C GLY A 272 0.77 -12.34 2.16
N THR A 273 1.93 -12.84 2.59
CA THR A 273 3.01 -13.24 1.68
C THR A 273 2.81 -14.62 1.04
N LEU A 274 1.73 -15.33 1.39
CA LEU A 274 1.45 -16.70 0.96
C LEU A 274 0.19 -16.84 0.09
N VAL A 275 -0.46 -15.73 -0.29
CA VAL A 275 -1.77 -15.78 -0.98
C VAL A 275 -1.82 -15.07 -2.33
N TRP A 276 -0.71 -14.49 -2.81
CA TRP A 276 -0.70 -13.58 -3.95
C TRP A 276 -1.35 -14.10 -5.24
N VAL A 277 -1.32 -15.41 -5.45
CA VAL A 277 -1.84 -16.07 -6.65
C VAL A 277 -3.37 -15.96 -6.78
N HIS A 278 -4.12 -15.53 -5.76
CA HIS A 278 -5.55 -15.29 -5.96
C HIS A 278 -5.88 -14.17 -6.96
N HIS A 279 -4.92 -13.32 -7.30
CA HIS A 279 -5.08 -12.35 -8.38
C HIS A 279 -4.83 -12.95 -9.77
N MET A 280 -4.41 -14.21 -9.83
CA MET A 280 -3.99 -14.94 -11.03
C MET A 280 -4.88 -16.16 -11.31
N MET A 281 -6.08 -16.26 -10.70
CA MET A 281 -6.92 -17.45 -10.82
C MET A 281 -7.41 -17.74 -12.24
N THR A 282 -7.33 -16.76 -13.14
CA THR A 282 -7.73 -16.85 -14.55
C THR A 282 -6.57 -17.03 -15.52
N THR A 283 -5.32 -17.16 -15.05
CA THR A 283 -4.13 -17.31 -15.92
C THR A 283 -3.88 -18.74 -16.40
N GLY A 284 -4.74 -19.69 -16.04
CA GLY A 284 -4.63 -21.10 -16.46
C GLY A 284 -3.85 -22.00 -15.50
N LEU A 285 -3.70 -21.60 -14.23
CA LEU A 285 -3.04 -22.40 -13.19
C LEU A 285 -3.75 -23.73 -12.92
N GLU A 286 -2.95 -24.72 -12.50
CA GLU A 286 -3.43 -26.05 -12.12
C GLU A 286 -4.53 -25.99 -11.05
N ALA A 287 -5.44 -26.97 -11.07
CA ALA A 287 -6.58 -27.01 -10.14
C ALA A 287 -6.12 -27.07 -8.68
N ASP A 288 -5.06 -27.80 -8.38
CA ASP A 288 -4.52 -27.95 -7.02
C ASP A 288 -3.89 -26.64 -6.52
N THR A 289 -3.14 -25.94 -7.38
CA THR A 289 -2.61 -24.61 -7.06
C THR A 289 -3.72 -23.62 -6.74
N ARG A 290 -4.76 -23.55 -7.59
CA ARG A 290 -5.92 -22.67 -7.34
C ARG A 290 -6.66 -23.04 -6.05
N SER A 291 -6.81 -24.33 -5.77
CA SER A 291 -7.47 -24.82 -4.55
C SER A 291 -6.68 -24.45 -3.29
N TYR A 292 -5.35 -24.64 -3.31
CA TYR A 292 -4.46 -24.23 -2.22
C TYR A 292 -4.58 -22.72 -1.94
N PHE A 293 -4.39 -21.89 -2.97
CA PHE A 293 -4.42 -20.44 -2.78
C PHE A 293 -5.81 -19.92 -2.39
N SER A 294 -6.89 -20.55 -2.85
CA SER A 294 -8.24 -20.24 -2.39
C SER A 294 -8.40 -20.53 -0.89
N ALA A 295 -7.97 -21.71 -0.44
CA ALA A 295 -8.09 -22.11 0.97
C ALA A 295 -7.25 -21.22 1.91
N VAL A 296 -6.00 -20.91 1.54
CA VAL A 296 -5.13 -20.03 2.34
C VAL A 296 -5.65 -18.59 2.35
N THR A 297 -6.21 -18.09 1.23
CA THR A 297 -6.84 -16.76 1.18
C THR A 297 -8.03 -16.68 2.15
N ILE A 298 -8.91 -17.70 2.15
CA ILE A 298 -10.04 -17.77 3.08
C ILE A 298 -9.56 -17.79 4.55
N MET A 299 -8.43 -18.44 4.84
CA MET A 299 -7.86 -18.50 6.18
C MET A 299 -7.54 -17.11 6.76
N ILE A 300 -7.25 -16.10 5.92
CA ILE A 300 -6.99 -14.72 6.38
C ILE A 300 -8.22 -14.08 7.02
N ALA A 301 -9.43 -14.55 6.70
CA ALA A 301 -10.65 -14.08 7.35
C ALA A 301 -10.65 -14.35 8.86
N ILE A 302 -9.94 -15.38 9.34
CA ILE A 302 -9.91 -15.76 10.77
C ILE A 302 -9.17 -14.71 11.64
N PRO A 303 -7.89 -14.35 11.38
CA PRO A 303 -7.23 -13.29 12.14
C PRO A 303 -7.90 -11.92 11.92
N THR A 304 -8.40 -11.64 10.72
CA THR A 304 -9.11 -10.38 10.44
C THR A 304 -10.41 -10.27 11.25
N GLY A 305 -11.22 -11.33 11.27
CA GLY A 305 -12.43 -11.43 12.09
C GLY A 305 -12.14 -11.30 13.58
N THR A 306 -11.07 -11.94 14.06
CA THR A 306 -10.61 -11.78 15.46
C THR A 306 -10.41 -10.30 15.81
N LYS A 307 -9.83 -9.51 14.91
CA LYS A 307 -9.65 -8.07 15.13
C LYS A 307 -10.97 -7.31 15.17
N ILE A 308 -11.87 -7.60 14.23
CA ILE A 308 -13.21 -6.98 14.19
C ILE A 308 -13.97 -7.24 15.49
N PHE A 309 -14.03 -8.49 15.96
CA PHE A 309 -14.71 -8.83 17.20
C PHE A 309 -14.06 -8.19 18.43
N ASN A 310 -12.73 -8.08 18.45
CA ASN A 310 -12.04 -7.39 19.54
C ASN A 310 -12.32 -5.87 19.56
N TRP A 311 -12.43 -5.21 18.40
CA TRP A 311 -12.87 -3.81 18.34
C TRP A 311 -14.32 -3.65 18.79
N ILE A 312 -15.21 -4.55 18.39
CA ILE A 312 -16.61 -4.55 18.86
C ILE A 312 -16.66 -4.72 20.37
N GLY A 313 -15.93 -5.70 20.93
CA GLY A 313 -15.85 -5.91 22.38
C GLY A 313 -15.27 -4.70 23.11
N THR A 314 -14.26 -4.05 22.53
CA THR A 314 -13.72 -2.79 23.06
C THR A 314 -14.79 -1.70 23.07
N ALA A 315 -15.53 -1.51 21.98
CA ALA A 315 -16.55 -0.49 21.88
C ALA A 315 -17.75 -0.74 22.82
N LEU A 316 -18.24 -1.98 22.92
CA LEU A 316 -19.37 -2.34 23.79
C LEU A 316 -19.07 -2.15 25.27
N GLY A 317 -17.83 -2.40 25.69
CA GLY A 317 -17.41 -2.18 27.08
C GLY A 317 -17.06 -0.73 27.41
N THR A 318 -17.29 0.24 26.51
CA THR A 318 -16.93 1.65 26.71
C THR A 318 -18.19 2.46 27.05
N PRO A 319 -18.20 3.24 28.14
CA PRO A 319 -19.28 4.18 28.40
C PRO A 319 -19.15 5.38 27.45
N TRP A 320 -20.01 5.46 26.44
CA TRP A 320 -20.01 6.55 25.48
C TRP A 320 -20.83 7.73 26.01
N HIS A 321 -20.17 8.82 26.40
CA HIS A 321 -20.85 10.06 26.79
C HIS A 321 -20.94 11.06 25.62
N VAL A 322 -19.88 11.16 24.83
CA VAL A 322 -19.80 11.96 23.59
C VAL A 322 -18.97 11.16 22.59
N ILE A 323 -19.44 11.08 21.35
CA ILE A 323 -18.70 10.43 20.26
C ILE A 323 -17.98 11.51 19.44
N THR A 324 -16.64 11.51 19.48
CA THR A 324 -15.81 12.44 18.69
C THR A 324 -15.66 11.98 17.23
N ALA A 325 -15.17 12.86 16.36
CA ALA A 325 -15.07 12.56 14.92
C ALA A 325 -14.15 11.35 14.61
N ASP A 326 -13.04 11.20 15.33
CA ASP A 326 -12.13 10.07 15.23
C ASP A 326 -12.77 8.75 15.66
N GLN A 327 -13.64 8.79 16.68
CA GLN A 327 -14.40 7.62 17.13
C GLN A 327 -15.46 7.22 16.10
N TRP A 328 -16.17 8.22 15.53
CA TRP A 328 -17.09 7.98 14.43
C TRP A 328 -16.39 7.38 13.21
N ALA A 329 -15.20 7.88 12.87
CA ALA A 329 -14.39 7.32 11.79
C ALA A 329 -13.98 5.88 12.10
N ALA A 330 -13.57 5.56 13.33
CA ALA A 330 -13.20 4.21 13.74
C ALA A 330 -14.40 3.23 13.71
N ILE A 331 -15.57 3.64 14.20
CA ILE A 331 -16.79 2.82 14.14
C ILE A 331 -17.22 2.59 12.68
N SER A 332 -17.21 3.64 11.87
CA SER A 332 -17.54 3.56 10.44
C SER A 332 -16.56 2.67 9.69
N PHE A 333 -15.27 2.75 10.03
CA PHE A 333 -14.25 1.86 9.51
C PHE A 333 -14.58 0.40 9.83
N VAL A 334 -14.88 0.06 11.09
CA VAL A 334 -15.19 -1.33 11.47
C VAL A 334 -16.38 -1.88 10.67
N VAL A 335 -17.42 -1.07 10.45
CA VAL A 335 -18.60 -1.48 9.67
C VAL A 335 -18.27 -1.64 8.18
N LEU A 336 -17.73 -0.60 7.54
CA LEU A 336 -17.48 -0.59 6.10
C LEU A 336 -16.38 -1.58 5.71
N PHE A 337 -15.35 -1.74 6.54
CA PHE A 337 -14.30 -2.73 6.35
C PHE A 337 -14.86 -4.16 6.45
N SER A 338 -15.79 -4.41 7.37
CA SER A 338 -16.46 -5.72 7.47
C SER A 338 -17.31 -6.01 6.23
N LEU A 339 -18.07 -5.02 5.74
CA LEU A 339 -18.86 -5.19 4.50
C LEU A 339 -17.96 -5.46 3.29
N GLY A 340 -16.87 -4.71 3.13
CA GLY A 340 -15.89 -4.96 2.07
C GLY A 340 -15.20 -6.32 2.20
N GLY A 341 -15.00 -6.83 3.41
CA GLY A 341 -14.44 -8.16 3.64
C GLY A 341 -15.39 -9.33 3.33
N THR A 342 -16.69 -9.07 3.11
CA THR A 342 -17.68 -10.10 2.78
C THR A 342 -17.95 -10.27 1.28
N THR A 343 -17.38 -9.40 0.45
CA THR A 343 -17.48 -9.44 -1.02
C THR A 343 -16.30 -10.16 -1.63
#